data_AF-A0A9Q6F291-F1
#
_entry.id   AF-A0A9Q6F291-F1
#
_cell.length_a   1.000
_cell.length_b   1.000
_cell.length_c   1.000
_cell.angle_alpha   90.00
_cell.angle_beta   90.00
_cell.angle_gamma   90.00
#
_symmetry.space_group_name_H-M   'P 1'
#
loop_
_entity.id
_entity.type
_entity.pdbx_description
1 polymer ?
#
loop_
_entity_poly.entity_id
_entity_poly.type
_entity_poly.pdbx_seq_one_letter_code
_entity_poly.pdbx_strand_id
1 'polypeptide(L)'
;MITPEGKEFPVNPSPIENWDNDIWKAFDGQKQVFDAEIKKAFEHCNVPLEEAIDRAELAIDKDDNIVLTIDKRPVLISYKPELLYSQGKAVQRFKRLYEEGVE
;
A
#
# COMPACT_ATOMS: atom_id res chain seq x y z
N MET A 1 2.31 29.07 12.45
CA MET A 1 1.36 29.82 11.59
C MET A 1 0.03 29.85 12.32
N ILE A 2 -0.57 31.03 12.50
CA ILE A 2 -1.80 31.23 13.27
C ILE A 2 -2.95 31.44 12.28
N THR A 3 -4.00 30.62 12.34
CA THR A 3 -5.25 30.85 11.60
C THR A 3 -6.14 31.86 12.33
N PRO A 4 -6.98 32.63 11.61
CA PRO A 4 -7.69 33.81 12.13
C PRO A 4 -8.77 33.57 13.20
N GLU A 5 -8.97 32.34 13.69
CA GLU A 5 -10.02 32.00 14.66
C GLU A 5 -9.53 31.55 16.05
N GLY A 6 -8.28 31.82 16.42
CA GLY A 6 -7.84 31.77 17.83
C GLY A 6 -8.03 30.42 18.57
N LYS A 7 -8.33 29.33 17.86
CA LYS A 7 -8.30 27.98 18.40
C LYS A 7 -6.85 27.49 18.37
N GLU A 8 -6.16 27.71 19.48
CA GLU A 8 -4.92 27.01 19.78
C GLU A 8 -5.26 25.52 19.86
N PHE A 9 -4.84 24.75 18.85
CA PHE A 9 -4.75 23.30 19.00
C PHE A 9 -3.79 23.04 20.16
N PRO A 10 -4.11 22.15 21.12
CA PRO A 10 -3.14 21.78 22.13
C PRO A 10 -1.96 21.12 21.41
N VAL A 11 -0.87 21.88 21.25
CA VAL A 11 0.40 21.37 20.75
C VAL A 11 0.95 20.53 21.89
N ASN A 12 0.67 19.23 21.85
CA ASN A 12 1.13 18.29 22.84
C ASN A 12 2.68 18.37 22.87
N PRO A 13 3.32 18.82 23.96
CA PRO A 13 4.75 19.13 23.98
C PRO A 13 5.64 17.92 24.26
N SER A 14 5.05 16.73 24.41
CA SER A 14 5.81 15.49 24.55
C SER A 14 6.19 14.99 23.15
N PRO A 15 7.49 14.89 22.80
CA PRO A 15 7.88 14.15 21.62
C PRO A 15 7.31 12.75 21.79
N ILE A 16 6.51 12.31 20.81
CA ILE A 16 5.89 10.99 20.85
C ILE A 16 6.97 9.98 20.44
N GLU A 17 8.02 9.85 21.26
CA GLU A 17 9.25 9.08 21.00
C GLU A 17 8.98 7.60 20.69
N ASN A 18 7.76 7.13 20.98
CA ASN A 18 7.33 5.75 20.75
C ASN A 18 6.31 5.57 19.61
N TRP A 19 5.66 6.64 19.11
CA TRP A 19 4.75 6.51 17.95
C TRP A 19 5.49 6.46 16.63
N ASP A 20 6.59 7.21 16.49
CA ASP A 20 7.42 7.12 15.29
C ASP A 20 7.80 5.65 15.05
N ASN A 21 8.32 4.96 16.06
CA ASN A 21 8.73 3.57 15.93
C ASN A 21 7.59 2.61 15.57
N ASP A 22 6.43 2.70 16.23
CA ASP A 22 5.29 1.80 15.97
C ASP A 22 4.60 2.10 14.63
N ILE A 23 4.47 3.38 14.24
CA ILE A 23 3.90 3.78 12.95
C ILE A 23 4.84 3.38 11.80
N TRP A 24 6.15 3.63 11.92
CA TRP A 24 7.13 3.20 10.93
C TRP A 24 7.20 1.68 10.81
N LYS A 25 7.13 0.94 11.93
CA LYS A 25 7.05 -0.54 11.91
C LYS A 25 5.78 -1.05 11.24
N ALA A 26 4.63 -0.42 11.50
CA ALA A 26 3.39 -0.80 10.83
C ALA A 26 3.46 -0.54 9.32
N PHE A 27 4.08 0.58 8.92
CA PHE A 27 4.30 0.91 7.51
C PHE A 27 5.30 -0.04 6.84
N ASP A 28 6.39 -0.38 7.51
CA ASP A 28 7.37 -1.36 7.04
C ASP A 28 6.75 -2.76 6.91
N GLY A 29 5.92 -3.18 7.88
CA GLY A 29 5.17 -4.42 7.79
C GLY A 29 4.20 -4.45 6.60
N GLN A 30 3.49 -3.35 6.33
CA GLN A 30 2.64 -3.24 5.14
C GLN A 30 3.45 -3.30 3.85
N LYS A 31 4.60 -2.62 3.81
CA LYS A 31 5.53 -2.68 2.67
C LYS A 31 5.97 -4.12 2.42
N GLN A 32 6.38 -4.85 3.45
CA GLN A 32 6.78 -6.26 3.32
C GLN A 32 5.66 -7.14 2.79
N VAL A 33 4.41 -6.95 3.23
CA VAL A 33 3.25 -7.68 2.70
C VAL A 33 3.05 -7.37 1.22
N PHE A 34 3.14 -6.10 0.83
CA PHE A 34 2.99 -5.70 -0.56
C PHE A 34 4.12 -6.24 -1.45
N ASP A 35 5.37 -6.12 -1.02
CA ASP A 35 6.55 -6.70 -1.67
C ASP A 35 6.41 -8.22 -1.85
N ALA A 36 5.88 -8.93 -0.83
CA ALA A 36 5.64 -10.37 -0.92
C ALA A 36 4.55 -10.75 -1.94
N GLU A 37 3.47 -9.96 -2.05
CA GLU A 37 2.40 -10.20 -3.02
C GLU A 37 2.84 -9.88 -4.45
N ILE A 38 3.66 -8.84 -4.64
CA ILE A 38 4.31 -8.52 -5.91
C ILE A 38 5.21 -9.67 -6.35
N LYS A 39 6.04 -10.20 -5.44
CA LYS A 39 6.92 -11.33 -5.73
C LYS A 39 6.14 -12.56 -6.20
N LYS A 40 5.03 -12.90 -5.52
CA LYS A 40 4.14 -13.99 -5.95
C LYS A 40 3.56 -13.74 -7.34
N ALA A 41 3.14 -12.51 -7.65
CA ALA A 41 2.64 -12.17 -8.97
C ALA A 41 3.69 -12.41 -10.07
N PHE A 42 4.95 -12.03 -9.82
CA PHE A 42 6.05 -12.30 -10.74
C PHE A 42 6.34 -13.80 -10.91
N GLU A 43 6.38 -14.55 -9.81
CA GLU A 43 6.57 -16.00 -9.84
C GLU A 43 5.45 -16.69 -10.64
N HIS A 44 4.19 -16.30 -10.43
CA HIS A 44 3.04 -16.83 -11.19
C HIS A 44 3.08 -16.47 -12.67
N CYS A 45 3.51 -15.25 -13.02
CA CYS A 45 3.63 -14.81 -14.41
C CYS A 45 4.93 -15.27 -15.10
N ASN A 46 5.77 -16.06 -14.42
CA ASN A 46 7.07 -16.52 -14.91
C ASN A 46 7.99 -15.36 -15.36
N VAL A 47 7.89 -14.21 -14.69
CA VAL A 47 8.72 -13.04 -14.99
C VAL A 47 9.89 -13.00 -14.02
N PRO A 48 11.14 -13.15 -14.50
CA PRO A 48 12.30 -13.00 -13.63
C PRO A 48 12.37 -11.56 -13.11
N LEU A 49 12.85 -11.39 -11.86
CA LEU A 49 12.99 -10.07 -11.22
C LEU A 49 13.84 -9.09 -12.04
N GLU A 50 14.77 -9.61 -12.83
CA GLU A 50 15.65 -8.85 -13.72
C GLU A 50 14.86 -8.14 -14.84
N GLU A 51 13.84 -8.81 -15.37
CA GLU A 51 12.96 -8.29 -16.42
C GLU A 51 11.73 -7.57 -15.85
N ALA A 52 11.42 -7.77 -14.56
CA ALA A 52 10.29 -7.15 -13.90
C ALA A 52 10.33 -5.62 -13.97
N ILE A 53 11.51 -5.01 -13.95
CA ILE A 53 11.66 -3.55 -14.05
C ILE A 53 11.18 -3.02 -15.41
N ASP A 54 11.37 -3.81 -16.48
CA ASP A 54 11.02 -3.40 -17.85
C ASP A 54 9.59 -3.83 -18.23
N ARG A 55 9.14 -4.96 -17.69
CA ARG A 55 7.86 -5.58 -18.03
C ARG A 55 6.72 -5.23 -17.08
N ALA A 56 7.04 -4.76 -15.87
CA ALA A 56 6.07 -4.43 -14.85
C ALA A 56 5.89 -2.92 -14.70
N GLU A 57 4.64 -2.51 -14.57
CA GLU A 57 4.26 -1.12 -14.33
C GLU A 57 3.33 -1.06 -13.12
N LEU A 58 3.61 -0.12 -12.22
CA LEU A 58 2.73 0.24 -11.13
C LEU A 58 2.01 1.54 -11.48
N ALA A 59 0.69 1.47 -11.60
CA ALA A 59 -0.16 2.62 -11.89
C ALA A 59 -1.15 2.85 -10.74
N ILE A 60 -1.58 4.10 -10.57
CA ILE A 60 -2.68 4.45 -9.65
C ILE A 60 -3.93 4.69 -10.51
N ASP A 61 -4.99 3.95 -10.22
CA ASP A 61 -6.28 4.11 -10.90
C ASP A 61 -7.12 5.26 -10.30
N LYS A 62 -8.24 5.61 -10.95
CA LYS A 62 -9.12 6.72 -10.56
C LYS A 62 -9.65 6.64 -9.12
N ASP A 63 -9.73 5.44 -8.56
CA ASP A 63 -10.16 5.18 -7.19
C ASP A 63 -9.01 5.18 -6.16
N ASP A 64 -7.83 5.71 -6.52
CA ASP A 64 -6.58 5.65 -5.72
C ASP A 64 -6.10 4.20 -5.43
N ASN A 65 -6.51 3.23 -6.24
CA ASN A 65 -6.03 1.85 -6.14
C ASN A 65 -4.69 1.72 -6.86
N ILE A 66 -3.76 0.96 -6.29
CA ILE A 66 -2.50 0.63 -6.96
C ILE A 66 -2.73 -0.63 -7.80
N VAL A 67 -2.46 -0.53 -9.10
CA VAL A 67 -2.57 -1.64 -10.06
C VAL A 67 -1.16 -2.01 -10.52
N LEU A 68 -0.75 -3.24 -10.21
CA LEU A 68 0.42 -3.87 -10.80
C LEU A 68 0.02 -4.52 -12.12
N THR A 69 0.71 -4.10 -13.18
CA THR A 69 0.52 -4.59 -14.53
C THR A 69 1.81 -5.27 -14.97
N ILE A 70 1.73 -6.43 -15.60
CA ILE A 70 2.87 -7.15 -16.20
C ILE A 70 2.52 -7.39 -17.68
N ASP A 71 3.40 -7.00 -18.61
CA ASP A 71 3.16 -7.11 -20.06
C ASP A 71 1.82 -6.50 -20.49
N LYS A 72 1.48 -5.32 -19.93
CA LYS A 72 0.22 -4.60 -20.17
C LYS A 72 -1.04 -5.34 -19.69
N ARG A 73 -0.90 -6.38 -18.86
CA ARG A 73 -2.02 -7.09 -18.21
C ARG A 73 -2.03 -6.85 -16.71
N PRO A 74 -3.16 -6.43 -16.11
CA PRO A 74 -3.24 -6.24 -14.68
C PRO A 74 -3.17 -7.60 -13.98
N VAL A 75 -2.27 -7.73 -13.00
CA VAL A 75 -2.01 -8.99 -12.28
C VAL A 75 -2.34 -8.90 -10.79
N LEU A 76 -2.22 -7.71 -10.19
CA LEU A 76 -2.51 -7.48 -8.78
C LEU A 76 -3.10 -6.08 -8.63
N ILE A 77 -4.18 -5.97 -7.86
CA ILE A 77 -4.76 -4.68 -7.47
C ILE A 77 -4.66 -4.59 -5.95
N SER A 78 -4.03 -3.54 -5.45
CA SER A 78 -4.05 -3.15 -4.05
C SER A 78 -5.06 -2.01 -3.90
N TYR A 79 -6.14 -2.27 -3.18
CA TYR A 79 -7.17 -1.26 -2.98
C TYR A 79 -6.70 -0.16 -2.05
N LYS A 80 -7.26 1.05 -2.19
CA LYS A 80 -7.06 2.10 -1.20
C LYS A 80 -7.39 1.56 0.21
N PRO A 81 -6.51 1.74 1.21
CA PRO A 81 -6.78 1.24 2.55
C PRO A 81 -8.02 1.88 3.13
N GLU A 82 -8.92 1.04 3.66
CA GLU A 82 -10.13 1.50 4.34
C GLU A 82 -9.80 1.82 5.81
N LEU A 83 -10.01 3.08 6.20
CA LEU A 83 -9.78 3.53 7.57
C LEU A 83 -11.02 3.27 8.43
N LEU A 84 -10.93 2.27 9.29
CA LEU A 84 -11.94 1.97 10.30
C LEU A 84 -11.68 2.82 11.54
N TYR A 85 -12.07 4.10 11.47
CA TYR A 85 -11.83 5.10 12.53
C TYR A 85 -12.32 4.66 13.91
N SER A 86 -13.48 3.99 13.99
CA SER A 86 -14.04 3.49 15.26
C SER A 86 -13.22 2.36 15.90
N GLN A 87 -12.33 1.72 15.13
CA GLN A 87 -11.48 0.63 15.61
C GLN A 87 -9.99 1.01 15.67
N GLY A 88 -9.62 2.22 15.21
CA GLY A 88 -8.23 2.64 15.09
C GLY A 88 -7.41 1.73 14.15
N LYS A 89 -8.03 1.17 13.11
CA LYS A 89 -7.41 0.20 12.19
C LYS A 89 -7.50 0.67 10.74
N ALA A 90 -6.46 0.39 9.97
CA ALA A 90 -6.47 0.49 8.52
C ALA A 90 -6.53 -0.92 7.92
N VAL A 91 -7.50 -1.18 7.05
CA VAL A 91 -7.63 -2.47 6.37
C VAL A 91 -7.12 -2.33 4.94
N GLN A 92 -6.00 -3.01 4.67
CA GLN A 92 -5.43 -3.12 3.33
C GLN A 92 -6.01 -4.37 2.65
N ARG A 93 -6.57 -4.22 1.46
CA ARG A 93 -7.16 -5.33 0.68
C ARG A 93 -6.42 -5.48 -0.64
N PHE A 94 -6.28 -6.71 -1.08
CA PHE A 94 -5.66 -7.06 -2.36
C PHE A 94 -6.61 -7.91 -3.18
N LYS A 95 -6.63 -7.68 -4.49
CA LYS A 95 -7.24 -8.58 -5.47
C LYS A 95 -6.14 -9.15 -6.37
N ARG A 96 -5.98 -10.47 -6.33
CA ARG A 96 -4.96 -11.21 -7.07
C ARG A 96 -5.57 -11.73 -8.36
N LEU A 97 -5.28 -11.05 -9.47
CA LEU A 97 -5.80 -11.41 -10.79
C LEU A 97 -5.01 -12.57 -11.40
N TYR A 98 -3.76 -12.77 -10.99
CA TYR A 98 -2.95 -13.91 -11.42
C TYR A 98 -3.45 -15.27 -10.90
N GLU A 99 -4.28 -15.30 -9.84
CA GLU A 99 -4.93 -16.54 -9.36
C GLU A 99 -6.24 -16.83 -10.10
N GLU A 100 -6.93 -15.81 -10.62
CA GLU A 100 -8.22 -15.96 -11.34
C GLU A 100 -8.06 -16.54 -12.76
N GLY A 101 -6.83 -16.62 -13.29
CA GLY A 101 -6.52 -17.19 -14.60
C GLY A 101 -6.14 -18.68 -14.60
N VAL A 102 -6.24 -19.35 -13.45
CA VAL A 102 -5.99 -20.80 -13.32
C VAL A 102 -7.35 -21.51 -13.37
N GLU A 103 -7.79 -21.84 -14.59
CA GLU A 103 -8.95 -22.73 -14.84
C GLU A 103 -8.49 -24.20 -14.92
#